data_AF-Q2G3X3-F1
#
_entry.id   AF-Q2G3X3-F1
#
_cell.length_a   1.000
_cell.length_b   1.000
_cell.length_c   1.000
_cell.angle_alpha   90.00
_cell.angle_beta   90.00
_cell.angle_gamma   90.00
#
_symmetry.space_group_name_H-M   'P 1'
#
loop_
_entity.id
_entity.type
_entity.pdbx_description
1 polymer ?
#
loop_
_entity_poly.entity_id
_entity_poly.type
_entity_poly.pdbx_seq_one_letter_code
_entity_poly.pdbx_strand_id
1 'polypeptide(L)'
;MAVPLKFASGQDIPMGYLERLAALRKRKGLTQVDLAERMGVEQPTIQRWERGQREPKFEQLFRLAEILGVDASALLSKDVAVPLGPTLYVKGDVQAGLWRTAIEHPASDWIAFTGRADVSADLEHRFGLRVVGDSMDQVYPEGTILECISLFGRAEASPGKRVIVIRTDIHGDSEATVKELVEQNGELWLVPRSSNPAHMPIKLNSQEPGIVETRIAAIVVASVRPE
;
A
#
# COMPACT_ATOMS: atom_id res chain seq x y z
N MET A 1 -20.40 10.18 41.87
CA MET A 1 -19.69 9.22 42.74
C MET A 1 -19.75 7.86 42.06
N ALA A 2 -18.64 7.40 41.48
CA ALA A 2 -18.55 6.08 40.88
C ALA A 2 -18.05 5.08 41.93
N VAL A 3 -18.76 3.96 42.09
CA VAL A 3 -18.34 2.85 42.95
C VAL A 3 -17.38 1.98 42.15
N PRO A 4 -16.16 1.68 42.64
CA PRO A 4 -15.23 0.82 41.91
C PRO A 4 -15.48 -0.65 42.26
N LEU A 5 -15.61 -1.50 41.25
CA LEU A 5 -15.48 -2.95 41.39
C LEU A 5 -14.03 -3.36 41.11
N LYS A 6 -13.47 -4.18 42.00
CA LYS A 6 -12.07 -4.63 42.03
C LYS A 6 -11.87 -5.90 41.20
N PHE A 7 -10.75 -6.03 40.49
CA PHE A 7 -10.34 -7.29 39.84
C PHE A 7 -9.29 -8.06 40.64
N ALA A 8 -9.30 -9.38 40.46
CA ALA A 8 -8.20 -10.27 40.82
C ALA A 8 -7.48 -10.71 39.52
N SER A 9 -6.50 -10.00 38.95
CA SER A 9 -5.81 -8.76 39.30
C SER A 9 -6.30 -7.57 38.45
N GLY A 10 -6.48 -6.46 39.17
CA GLY A 10 -7.20 -5.20 38.90
C GLY A 10 -7.14 -4.44 37.57
N GLN A 11 -6.94 -5.02 36.39
CA GLN A 11 -6.80 -4.20 35.16
C GLN A 11 -7.93 -4.39 34.16
N ASP A 12 -8.92 -3.49 34.26
CA ASP A 12 -9.68 -3.02 33.10
C ASP A 12 -8.72 -2.68 31.95
N ILE A 13 -8.93 -3.30 30.79
CA ILE A 13 -8.35 -2.78 29.55
C ILE A 13 -9.05 -1.43 29.30
N PRO A 14 -8.33 -0.30 29.33
CA PRO A 14 -8.96 1.00 29.28
C PRO A 14 -9.61 1.25 27.91
N MET A 15 -10.81 1.82 27.95
CA MET A 15 -11.79 1.97 26.87
C MET A 15 -11.40 2.97 25.76
N GLY A 16 -10.18 2.91 25.23
CA GLY A 16 -9.68 3.71 24.10
C GLY A 16 -8.87 2.90 23.09
N TYR A 17 -9.11 1.59 23.07
CA TYR A 17 -8.13 0.58 22.67
C TYR A 17 -8.31 0.05 21.23
N LEU A 18 -9.52 0.17 20.68
CA LEU A 18 -9.94 -0.56 19.48
C LEU A 18 -10.05 0.29 18.21
N GLU A 19 -9.86 1.61 18.30
CA GLU A 19 -9.71 2.48 17.13
C GLU A 19 -8.47 2.09 16.28
N ARG A 20 -7.47 1.43 16.92
CA ARG A 20 -6.26 0.92 16.27
C ARG A 20 -6.48 -0.35 15.47
N LEU A 21 -7.45 -1.19 15.85
CA LEU A 21 -7.74 -2.44 15.13
C LEU A 21 -8.17 -2.15 13.69
N ALA A 22 -9.05 -1.15 13.53
CA ALA A 22 -9.48 -0.69 12.21
C ALA A 22 -8.30 -0.15 11.38
N ALA A 23 -7.41 0.63 12.01
CA ALA A 23 -6.25 1.20 11.33
C ALA A 23 -5.23 0.12 10.89
N LEU A 24 -4.89 -0.81 11.78
CA LEU A 24 -3.98 -1.94 11.48
C LEU A 24 -4.57 -2.85 10.41
N ARG A 25 -5.87 -3.14 10.48
CA ARG A 25 -6.59 -3.90 9.47
C ARG A 25 -6.53 -3.21 8.11
N LYS A 26 -6.82 -1.90 8.06
CA LYS A 26 -6.73 -1.08 6.84
C LYS A 26 -5.30 -1.05 6.28
N ARG A 27 -4.27 -0.94 7.13
CA ARG A 27 -2.85 -1.01 6.71
C ARG A 27 -2.46 -2.34 6.09
N LYS A 28 -3.08 -3.45 6.52
CA LYS A 28 -2.93 -4.76 5.88
C LYS A 28 -3.82 -4.94 4.64
N GLY A 29 -4.59 -3.92 4.25
CA GLY A 29 -5.50 -3.97 3.10
C GLY A 29 -6.70 -4.89 3.30
N LEU A 30 -7.05 -5.22 4.55
CA LEU A 30 -8.13 -6.16 4.88
C LEU A 30 -9.45 -5.41 5.07
N THR A 31 -10.55 -5.97 4.57
CA THR A 31 -11.91 -5.58 4.95
C THR A 31 -12.28 -6.19 6.31
N GLN A 32 -13.34 -5.69 6.95
CA GLN A 32 -13.83 -6.29 8.21
C GLN A 32 -14.26 -7.75 7.99
N VAL A 33 -14.74 -8.10 6.80
CA VAL A 33 -15.10 -9.47 6.41
C VAL A 33 -13.84 -10.33 6.33
N ASP A 34 -12.79 -9.86 5.63
CA ASP A 34 -11.53 -10.62 5.49
C ASP A 34 -10.88 -10.90 6.86
N LEU A 35 -10.91 -9.92 7.77
CA LEU A 35 -10.38 -10.12 9.12
C LEU A 35 -11.25 -11.10 9.91
N ALA A 36 -12.58 -11.05 9.75
CA ALA A 36 -13.50 -11.95 10.42
C ALA A 36 -13.29 -13.41 9.98
N GLU A 37 -13.15 -13.65 8.68
CA GLU A 37 -12.86 -14.96 8.10
C GLU A 37 -11.54 -15.53 8.65
N ARG A 38 -10.47 -14.72 8.68
CA ARG A 38 -9.17 -15.14 9.24
C ARG A 38 -9.21 -15.41 10.74
N MET A 39 -10.05 -14.67 11.47
CA MET A 39 -10.25 -14.85 12.91
C MET A 39 -11.17 -16.01 13.26
N GLY A 40 -11.93 -16.54 12.29
CA GLY A 40 -12.99 -17.53 12.53
C GLY A 40 -14.15 -16.95 13.34
N VAL A 41 -14.49 -15.68 13.13
CA VAL A 41 -15.61 -14.98 13.78
C VAL A 41 -16.50 -14.32 12.74
N GLU A 42 -17.68 -13.85 13.16
CA GLU A 42 -18.57 -13.10 12.26
C GLU A 42 -18.14 -11.63 12.11
N GLN A 43 -18.39 -11.01 10.95
CA GLN A 43 -18.06 -9.60 10.69
C GLN A 43 -18.61 -8.61 11.75
N PRO A 44 -19.82 -8.78 12.32
CA PRO A 44 -20.31 -7.91 13.39
C PRO A 44 -19.43 -7.99 14.66
N THR A 45 -18.73 -9.11 14.89
CA THR A 45 -17.78 -9.24 16.00
C THR A 45 -16.60 -8.30 15.80
N ILE A 46 -16.00 -8.28 14.60
CA ILE A 46 -14.93 -7.33 14.25
C ILE A 46 -15.42 -5.89 14.34
N GLN A 47 -16.63 -5.60 13.84
CA GLN A 47 -17.20 -4.26 13.91
C GLN A 47 -17.39 -3.78 15.36
N ARG A 48 -17.90 -4.65 16.24
CA ARG A 48 -18.09 -4.34 17.67
C ARG A 48 -16.75 -4.17 18.37
N TRP A 49 -15.75 -4.96 18.01
CA TRP A 49 -14.37 -4.76 18.45
C TRP A 49 -13.90 -3.38 18.02
N GLU A 50 -13.85 -3.07 16.72
CA GLU A 50 -13.36 -1.78 16.20
C GLU A 50 -14.06 -0.54 16.78
N ARG A 51 -15.32 -0.66 17.19
CA ARG A 51 -16.09 0.43 17.82
C ARG A 51 -15.95 0.51 19.34
N GLY A 52 -15.14 -0.34 19.96
CA GLY A 52 -15.03 -0.42 21.42
C GLY A 52 -16.30 -0.91 22.12
N GLN A 53 -17.25 -1.48 21.38
CA GLN A 53 -18.52 -1.97 21.94
C GLN A 53 -18.36 -3.34 22.62
N ARG A 54 -17.30 -4.06 22.27
CA ARG A 54 -16.93 -5.35 22.88
C ARG A 54 -15.42 -5.51 22.79
N GLU A 55 -14.81 -6.15 23.77
CA GLU A 55 -13.39 -6.45 23.75
C GLU A 55 -13.12 -7.88 23.23
N PRO A 56 -12.05 -8.10 22.46
CA PRO A 56 -11.55 -9.44 22.18
C PRO A 56 -10.99 -10.06 23.47
N LYS A 57 -11.17 -11.37 23.62
CA LYS A 57 -10.48 -12.13 24.68
C LYS A 57 -8.97 -12.09 24.45
N PHE A 58 -8.21 -12.36 25.50
CA PHE A 58 -6.75 -12.40 25.45
C PHE A 58 -6.20 -13.29 24.31
N GLU A 59 -6.72 -14.51 24.16
CA GLU A 59 -6.35 -15.42 23.05
C GLU A 59 -6.67 -14.85 21.66
N GLN A 60 -7.73 -14.04 21.55
CA GLN A 60 -8.11 -13.38 20.30
C GLN A 60 -7.17 -12.21 20.00
N LEU A 61 -6.59 -11.55 21.01
CA LEU A 61 -5.59 -10.51 20.81
C LEU A 61 -4.30 -11.07 20.19
N PHE A 62 -3.82 -12.23 20.61
CA PHE A 62 -2.64 -12.86 19.97
C PHE A 62 -2.92 -13.22 18.52
N ARG A 63 -4.08 -13.82 18.23
CA ARG A 63 -4.44 -14.12 16.84
C ARG A 63 -4.60 -12.88 15.99
N LEU A 64 -5.19 -11.80 16.54
CA LEU A 64 -5.25 -10.52 15.85
C LEU A 64 -3.83 -10.00 15.56
N ALA A 65 -2.92 -10.07 16.53
CA ALA A 65 -1.55 -9.62 16.39
C ALA A 65 -0.81 -10.40 15.28
N GLU A 66 -0.96 -11.73 15.26
CA GLU A 66 -0.41 -12.60 14.21
C GLU A 66 -0.95 -12.26 12.82
N ILE A 67 -2.29 -12.16 12.67
CA ILE A 67 -2.93 -11.84 11.38
C ILE A 67 -2.53 -10.44 10.91
N LEU A 68 -2.40 -9.50 11.83
CA LEU A 68 -2.03 -8.11 11.55
C LEU A 68 -0.52 -7.91 11.48
N GLY A 69 0.29 -8.93 11.76
CA GLY A 69 1.75 -8.89 11.73
C GLY A 69 2.34 -7.81 12.65
N VAL A 70 1.78 -7.66 13.85
CA VAL A 70 2.25 -6.74 14.89
C VAL A 70 2.49 -7.50 16.19
N ASP A 71 3.24 -6.92 17.12
CA ASP A 71 3.34 -7.46 18.47
C ASP A 71 2.00 -7.29 19.23
N ALA A 72 1.64 -8.24 20.09
CA ALA A 72 0.42 -8.14 20.89
C ALA A 72 0.43 -6.90 21.80
N SER A 73 1.62 -6.43 22.22
CA SER A 73 1.80 -5.15 22.94
C SER A 73 1.45 -3.93 22.09
N ALA A 74 1.58 -4.01 20.75
CA ALA A 74 1.17 -2.93 19.85
C ALA A 74 -0.35 -2.82 19.72
N LEU A 75 -1.07 -3.93 20.00
CA LEU A 75 -2.47 -3.85 20.33
C LEU A 75 -2.59 -3.20 21.72
N LEU A 76 -1.91 -3.74 22.76
CA LEU A 76 -2.08 -3.47 24.22
C LEU A 76 -1.65 -2.09 24.76
N SER A 77 -0.81 -1.33 24.05
CA SER A 77 -0.17 -0.14 24.61
C SER A 77 -0.99 1.16 24.51
N LYS A 78 -1.09 1.88 25.64
CA LYS A 78 -1.62 3.26 25.73
C LYS A 78 -0.70 4.29 25.09
N ASP A 79 0.60 4.09 25.24
CA ASP A 79 1.64 4.96 24.75
C ASP A 79 2.52 4.15 23.82
N VAL A 80 2.37 4.33 22.51
CA VAL A 80 3.57 4.29 21.67
C VAL A 80 3.28 5.16 20.47
N ALA A 81 4.28 5.94 20.10
CA ALA A 81 4.60 6.14 18.71
C ALA A 81 4.31 4.82 17.97
N VAL A 82 3.22 4.77 17.19
CA VAL A 82 3.20 3.90 16.02
C VAL A 82 4.57 4.12 15.42
N PRO A 83 5.42 3.09 15.18
CA PRO A 83 6.64 3.35 14.45
C PRO A 83 6.16 3.95 13.13
N LEU A 84 6.21 5.28 13.06
CA LEU A 84 5.93 6.01 11.85
C LEU A 84 6.97 5.40 10.94
N GLY A 85 6.51 4.76 9.87
CA GLY A 85 7.48 4.36 8.87
C GLY A 85 8.24 5.61 8.43
N PRO A 86 9.36 5.42 7.75
CA PRO A 86 10.25 6.52 7.43
C PRO A 86 9.49 7.67 6.75
N THR A 87 9.92 8.90 7.02
CA THR A 87 9.54 10.02 6.17
C THR A 87 10.11 9.76 4.78
N LEU A 88 9.21 9.52 3.83
CA LEU A 88 9.53 9.37 2.41
C LEU A 88 9.04 10.61 1.67
N TYR A 89 9.53 10.78 0.44
CA TYR A 89 9.24 11.94 -0.37
C TYR A 89 8.61 11.53 -1.70
N VAL A 90 7.55 12.22 -2.10
CA VAL A 90 6.99 12.13 -3.45
C VAL A 90 7.97 12.81 -4.40
N LYS A 91 8.66 12.01 -5.22
CA LYS A 91 9.72 12.48 -6.12
C LYS A 91 9.22 12.84 -7.51
N GLY A 92 8.02 12.42 -7.89
CA GLY A 92 7.49 12.61 -9.24
C GLY A 92 6.05 12.13 -9.39
N ASP A 93 5.51 12.29 -10.59
CA ASP A 93 4.19 11.80 -10.99
C ASP A 93 4.32 10.57 -11.90
N VAL A 94 3.33 9.66 -11.86
CA VAL A 94 3.18 8.54 -12.81
C VAL A 94 1.91 8.72 -13.60
N GLN A 95 2.04 8.89 -14.91
CA GLN A 95 0.93 9.15 -15.82
C GLN A 95 1.00 8.21 -17.01
N ALA A 96 -0.15 7.65 -17.40
CA ALA A 96 -0.28 6.95 -18.67
C ALA A 96 -0.63 7.94 -19.80
N GLY A 97 0.07 7.86 -20.93
CA GLY A 97 -0.41 8.40 -22.21
C GLY A 97 -0.12 9.88 -22.50
N LEU A 98 0.68 10.57 -21.67
CA LEU A 98 1.31 11.84 -22.05
C LEU A 98 2.83 11.67 -22.00
N TRP A 99 3.45 11.67 -23.18
CA TRP A 99 4.91 11.71 -23.35
C TRP A 99 5.43 13.04 -22.81
N ARG A 100 5.74 13.07 -21.51
CA ARG A 100 6.58 14.09 -20.89
C ARG A 100 7.49 13.38 -19.91
N THR A 101 8.77 13.67 -20.06
CA THR A 101 9.89 13.31 -19.19
C THR A 101 9.38 13.20 -17.76
N ALA A 102 9.54 12.04 -17.11
CA ALA A 102 9.26 11.88 -15.69
C ALA A 102 9.91 13.07 -14.95
N ILE A 103 9.09 14.06 -14.58
CA ILE A 103 9.61 15.24 -13.90
C ILE A 103 9.87 14.74 -12.50
N GLU A 104 11.12 14.39 -12.23
CA GLU A 104 11.59 14.46 -10.85
C GLU A 104 11.29 15.89 -10.42
N HIS A 105 10.30 16.03 -9.52
CA HIS A 105 10.00 17.32 -8.94
C HIS A 105 11.30 17.83 -8.31
N PRO A 106 11.67 19.12 -8.46
CA PRO A 106 12.81 19.64 -7.74
C PRO A 106 12.60 19.37 -6.25
N ALA A 107 13.68 19.13 -5.50
CA ALA A 107 13.59 18.74 -4.09
C ALA A 107 12.78 19.72 -3.22
N SER A 108 12.62 20.98 -3.65
CA SER A 108 11.76 21.99 -3.04
C SER A 108 10.26 21.65 -3.05
N ASP A 109 9.83 20.85 -4.02
CA ASP A 109 8.42 20.56 -4.30
C ASP A 109 8.04 19.16 -3.79
N TRP A 110 8.99 18.45 -3.18
CA TRP A 110 8.76 17.13 -2.63
C TRP A 110 7.78 17.18 -1.46
N ILE A 111 6.71 16.40 -1.58
CA ILE A 111 5.75 16.22 -0.49
C ILE A 111 6.21 15.06 0.38
N ALA A 112 6.36 15.32 1.68
CA ALA A 112 6.65 14.29 2.66
C ALA A 112 5.41 13.43 2.94
N PHE A 113 5.60 12.12 3.06
CA PHE A 113 4.57 11.19 3.52
C PHE A 113 5.18 10.11 4.42
N THR A 114 4.35 9.51 5.28
CA THR A 114 4.78 8.41 6.16
C THR A 114 4.74 7.10 5.40
N GLY A 115 5.92 6.49 5.19
CA GLY A 115 6.03 5.16 4.60
C GLY A 115 5.58 4.04 5.53
N ARG A 116 5.57 2.80 5.05
CA ARG A 116 5.30 1.61 5.88
C ARG A 116 6.51 1.19 6.71
N ALA A 117 6.33 1.05 8.02
CA ALA A 117 7.38 0.57 8.92
C ALA A 117 7.75 -0.91 8.68
N ASP A 118 6.86 -1.72 8.10
CA ASP A 118 7.06 -3.16 7.88
C ASP A 118 7.68 -3.51 6.51
N VAL A 119 8.15 -2.51 5.76
CA VAL A 119 8.88 -2.71 4.50
C VAL A 119 10.37 -2.85 4.78
N SER A 120 10.95 -4.00 4.44
CA SER A 120 12.34 -4.37 4.73
C SER A 120 13.38 -3.85 3.72
N ALA A 121 13.03 -2.89 2.87
CA ALA A 121 13.97 -2.28 1.91
C ALA A 121 14.61 -1.01 2.49
N ASP A 122 15.88 -0.78 2.11
CA ASP A 122 16.65 0.40 2.50
C ASP A 122 15.95 1.69 2.06
N LEU A 123 16.09 2.74 2.87
CA LEU A 123 15.40 4.02 2.64
C LEU A 123 15.79 4.68 1.31
N GLU A 124 17.05 4.53 0.89
CA GLU A 124 17.55 5.11 -0.36
C GLU A 124 16.85 4.55 -1.61
N HIS A 125 16.29 3.35 -1.51
CA HIS A 125 15.55 2.70 -2.59
C HIS A 125 14.04 2.93 -2.52
N ARG A 126 13.56 3.64 -1.49
CA ARG A 126 12.14 3.89 -1.25
C ARG A 126 11.78 5.32 -1.61
N PHE A 127 10.68 5.48 -2.32
CA PHE A 127 10.24 6.79 -2.78
C PHE A 127 8.73 6.82 -3.03
N GLY A 128 8.18 8.03 -3.08
CA GLY A 128 6.79 8.28 -3.43
C GLY A 128 6.62 8.64 -4.90
N LEU A 129 5.53 8.18 -5.51
CA LEU A 129 5.05 8.68 -6.81
C LEU A 129 3.57 9.05 -6.70
N ARG A 130 3.16 10.17 -7.28
CA ARG A 130 1.73 10.54 -7.35
C ARG A 130 1.10 9.99 -8.62
N VAL A 131 -0.07 9.37 -8.52
CA VAL A 131 -0.83 8.89 -9.68
C VAL A 131 -1.51 10.07 -10.37
N VAL A 132 -1.30 10.17 -11.68
CA VAL A 132 -1.96 11.14 -12.57
C VAL A 132 -2.66 10.39 -13.70
N GLY A 133 -3.89 10.80 -14.00
CA GLY A 133 -4.75 10.12 -14.98
C GLY A 133 -5.44 8.86 -14.45
N ASP A 134 -6.12 8.15 -15.35
CA ASP A 134 -7.15 7.14 -15.04
C ASP A 134 -6.74 5.69 -15.34
N SER A 135 -5.50 5.43 -15.79
CA SER A 135 -5.04 4.07 -16.16
C SER A 135 -5.07 3.04 -15.01
N MET A 136 -5.13 3.49 -13.76
CA MET A 136 -5.22 2.63 -12.57
C MET A 136 -6.36 3.04 -11.64
N ASP A 137 -7.34 3.82 -12.10
CA ASP A 137 -8.39 4.45 -11.27
C ASP A 137 -9.19 3.47 -10.39
N GLN A 138 -9.37 2.21 -10.81
CA GLN A 138 -10.07 1.18 -10.05
C GLN A 138 -9.33 0.77 -8.77
N VAL A 139 -8.02 1.03 -8.70
CA VAL A 139 -7.16 0.67 -7.56
C VAL A 139 -6.57 1.93 -6.93
N TYR A 140 -6.03 2.80 -7.77
CA TYR A 140 -5.38 4.07 -7.43
C TYR A 140 -6.07 5.21 -8.19
N PRO A 141 -7.11 5.82 -7.60
CA PRO A 141 -7.66 7.07 -8.12
C PRO A 141 -6.59 8.14 -8.25
N GLU A 142 -6.79 9.07 -9.17
CA GLU A 142 -5.90 10.22 -9.37
C GLU A 142 -5.60 10.95 -8.05
N GLY A 143 -4.34 11.39 -7.88
CA GLY A 143 -3.84 12.01 -6.66
C GLY A 143 -3.35 11.02 -5.59
N THR A 144 -3.57 9.72 -5.76
CA THR A 144 -3.02 8.68 -4.86
C THR A 144 -1.50 8.75 -4.85
N ILE A 145 -0.89 8.69 -3.66
CA ILE A 145 0.55 8.57 -3.47
C ILE A 145 0.91 7.09 -3.34
N LEU A 146 1.83 6.61 -4.18
CA LEU A 146 2.35 5.24 -4.16
C LEU A 146 3.67 5.22 -3.41
N GLU A 147 3.84 4.27 -2.50
CA GLU A 147 5.15 3.94 -1.95
C GLU A 147 5.80 2.87 -2.82
N CYS A 148 6.94 3.21 -3.40
CA CYS A 148 7.67 2.39 -4.35
C CYS A 148 9.01 1.92 -3.78
N ILE A 149 9.44 0.72 -4.18
CA ILE A 149 10.80 0.21 -3.98
C ILE A 149 11.45 0.07 -5.36
N SER A 150 12.58 0.76 -5.56
CA SER A 150 13.36 0.66 -6.79
C SER A 150 13.96 -0.74 -6.98
N LEU A 151 13.96 -1.22 -8.22
CA LEU A 151 14.50 -2.52 -8.60
C LEU A 151 15.92 -2.48 -9.19
N PHE A 152 16.65 -1.35 -9.17
CA PHE A 152 18.01 -1.25 -9.74
C PHE A 152 18.90 -2.47 -9.38
N GLY A 153 19.08 -3.41 -10.32
CA GLY A 153 19.90 -4.62 -10.16
C GLY A 153 19.35 -5.68 -9.18
N ARG A 154 18.08 -5.60 -8.77
CA ARG A 154 17.43 -6.53 -7.82
C ARG A 154 16.52 -7.54 -8.56
N ALA A 155 16.01 -8.52 -7.81
CA ALA A 155 15.13 -9.57 -8.33
C ALA A 155 13.93 -9.00 -9.12
N GLU A 156 13.56 -9.69 -10.20
CA GLU A 156 12.43 -9.31 -11.05
C GLU A 156 11.11 -9.27 -10.27
N ALA A 157 10.20 -8.37 -10.69
CA ALA A 157 8.87 -8.30 -10.12
C ALA A 157 8.08 -9.58 -10.46
N SER A 158 7.43 -10.18 -9.46
CA SER A 158 6.54 -11.33 -9.69
C SER A 158 5.16 -10.88 -10.20
N PRO A 159 4.46 -11.71 -11.00
CA PRO A 159 3.07 -11.47 -11.35
C PRO A 159 2.15 -11.20 -10.13
N GLY A 160 1.10 -10.41 -10.34
CA GLY A 160 0.17 -9.92 -9.31
C GLY A 160 0.62 -8.66 -8.57
N LYS A 161 1.87 -8.22 -8.78
CA LYS A 161 2.39 -6.96 -8.22
C LYS A 161 1.98 -5.76 -9.06
N ARG A 162 1.83 -4.61 -8.41
CA ARG A 162 1.74 -3.32 -9.11
C ARG A 162 3.16 -2.81 -9.30
N VAL A 163 3.47 -2.41 -10.52
CA VAL A 163 4.82 -2.08 -10.97
C VAL A 163 4.83 -0.70 -11.59
N ILE A 164 5.96 -0.01 -11.43
CA ILE A 164 6.27 1.21 -12.17
C ILE A 164 7.06 0.78 -13.40
N VAL A 165 6.55 1.14 -14.56
CA VAL A 165 7.13 0.83 -15.86
C VAL A 165 7.65 2.11 -16.47
N ILE A 166 8.89 2.08 -16.94
CA ILE A 166 9.47 3.15 -17.76
C ILE A 166 9.50 2.66 -19.20
N ARG A 167 8.91 3.44 -20.10
CA ARG A 167 8.99 3.23 -21.54
C ARG A 167 9.75 4.39 -22.16
N THR A 168 10.73 4.07 -23.00
CA THR A 168 11.60 5.04 -23.67
C THR A 168 11.38 4.95 -25.17
N ASP A 169 11.17 6.08 -25.82
CA ASP A 169 10.98 6.15 -27.26
C ASP A 169 12.32 6.29 -28.04
N ILE A 170 12.23 6.26 -29.36
CA ILE A 170 13.40 6.42 -30.26
C ILE A 170 14.08 7.80 -30.17
N HIS A 171 13.44 8.79 -29.56
CA HIS A 171 13.99 10.12 -29.34
C HIS A 171 14.67 10.24 -27.96
N GLY A 172 14.54 9.21 -27.12
CA GLY A 172 15.07 9.17 -25.75
C GLY A 172 14.10 9.73 -24.71
N ASP A 173 12.88 10.09 -25.10
CA ASP A 173 11.85 10.54 -24.17
C ASP A 173 11.28 9.35 -23.40
N SER A 174 11.13 9.53 -22.08
CA SER A 174 10.68 8.48 -21.17
C SER A 174 9.33 8.83 -20.52
N GLU A 175 8.42 7.87 -20.49
CA GLU A 175 7.19 7.92 -19.68
C GLU A 175 7.27 6.93 -18.51
N ALA A 176 6.78 7.34 -17.34
CA ALA A 176 6.64 6.48 -16.17
C ALA A 176 5.15 6.19 -15.91
N THR A 177 4.78 4.92 -15.97
CA THR A 177 3.38 4.49 -15.77
C THR A 177 3.29 3.46 -14.65
N VAL A 178 2.13 3.38 -13.98
CA VAL A 178 1.81 2.29 -13.06
C VAL A 178 0.89 1.28 -13.75
N LYS A 179 1.19 -0.01 -13.59
CA LYS A 179 0.44 -1.14 -14.17
C LYS A 179 0.40 -2.33 -13.20
N GLU A 180 -0.52 -3.25 -13.40
CA GLU A 180 -0.44 -4.58 -12.79
C GLU A 180 0.35 -5.53 -13.70
N LEU A 181 1.35 -6.20 -13.15
CA LEU A 181 2.07 -7.25 -13.86
C LEU A 181 1.25 -8.54 -13.81
N VAL A 182 0.85 -9.07 -14.95
CA VAL A 182 0.02 -10.28 -15.06
C VAL A 182 0.72 -11.27 -15.99
N GLU A 183 0.74 -12.54 -15.60
CA GLU A 183 1.17 -13.62 -16.50
C GLU A 183 -0.04 -14.23 -17.21
N GLN A 184 0.02 -14.34 -18.54
CA GLN A 184 -0.99 -15.00 -19.35
C GLN A 184 -0.28 -15.85 -20.42
N ASN A 185 -0.58 -17.15 -20.43
CA ASN A 185 0.00 -18.11 -21.38
C ASN A 185 1.55 -18.11 -21.42
N GLY A 186 2.20 -17.93 -20.26
CA GLY A 186 3.66 -17.86 -20.15
C GLY A 186 4.27 -16.52 -20.58
N GLU A 187 3.44 -15.51 -20.87
CA GLU A 187 3.87 -14.17 -21.25
C GLU A 187 3.51 -13.15 -20.17
N LEU A 188 4.37 -12.16 -19.97
CA LEU A 188 4.14 -11.07 -19.02
C LEU A 188 3.46 -9.88 -19.69
N TRP A 189 2.39 -9.41 -19.06
CA TRP A 189 1.54 -8.32 -19.50
C TRP A 189 1.49 -7.23 -18.43
N LEU A 190 1.52 -5.99 -18.91
CA LEU A 190 1.32 -4.77 -18.15
C LEU A 190 -0.14 -4.33 -18.32
N VAL A 191 -0.95 -4.69 -17.33
CA VAL A 191 -2.41 -4.55 -17.40
C VAL A 191 -2.85 -3.29 -16.65
N PRO A 192 -3.55 -2.36 -17.31
CA PRO A 192 -4.21 -1.26 -16.61
C PRO A 192 -5.38 -1.80 -15.78
N ARG A 193 -5.65 -1.16 -14.64
CA ARG A 193 -6.86 -1.39 -13.83
C ARG A 193 -7.72 -0.14 -13.92
N SER A 194 -8.27 0.06 -15.11
CA SER A 194 -9.01 1.27 -15.46
C SER A 194 -10.48 1.01 -15.74
N SER A 195 -11.35 1.95 -15.37
CA SER A 195 -12.73 2.01 -15.86
C SER A 195 -12.82 2.49 -17.33
N ASN A 196 -11.78 3.16 -17.82
CA ASN A 196 -11.70 3.65 -19.19
C ASN A 196 -11.14 2.57 -20.12
N PRO A 197 -11.93 2.09 -21.12
CA PRO A 197 -11.54 1.00 -22.01
C PRO A 197 -10.45 1.39 -23.02
N ALA A 198 -10.10 2.68 -23.14
CA ALA A 198 -9.00 3.12 -23.99
C ALA A 198 -7.63 2.65 -23.48
N HIS A 199 -7.50 2.35 -22.19
CA HIS A 199 -6.27 1.78 -21.63
C HIS A 199 -6.18 0.29 -21.95
N MET A 200 -5.29 -0.06 -22.86
CA MET A 200 -5.07 -1.44 -23.29
C MET A 200 -3.88 -2.08 -22.57
N PRO A 201 -3.93 -3.41 -22.30
CA PRO A 201 -2.76 -4.15 -21.84
C PRO A 201 -1.60 -4.07 -22.84
N ILE A 202 -0.38 -3.96 -22.31
CA ILE A 202 0.86 -3.93 -23.10
C ILE A 202 1.67 -5.19 -22.75
N LYS A 203 2.22 -5.87 -23.74
CA LYS A 203 3.11 -7.02 -23.49
C LYS A 203 4.50 -6.52 -23.11
N LEU A 204 5.06 -6.97 -21.99
CA LEU A 204 6.29 -6.37 -21.42
C LEU A 204 7.50 -6.42 -22.37
N ASN A 205 7.61 -7.51 -23.14
CA ASN A 205 8.72 -7.76 -24.06
C ASN A 205 8.31 -7.64 -25.55
N SER A 206 7.22 -6.93 -25.87
CA SER A 206 6.85 -6.70 -27.27
C SER A 206 7.70 -5.60 -27.90
N GLN A 207 8.07 -5.79 -29.16
CA GLN A 207 8.60 -4.70 -29.98
C GLN A 207 7.44 -3.84 -30.49
N GLU A 208 7.36 -2.62 -29.98
CA GLU A 208 6.40 -1.61 -30.44
C GLU A 208 7.14 -0.59 -31.33
N PRO A 209 6.58 -0.22 -32.51
CA PRO A 209 7.17 0.82 -33.34
C PRO A 209 7.36 2.13 -32.58
N GLY A 210 8.58 2.67 -32.59
CA GLY A 210 8.91 3.92 -31.91
C GLY A 210 9.33 3.77 -30.44
N ILE A 211 9.29 2.56 -29.86
CA ILE A 211 9.74 2.28 -28.49
C ILE A 211 11.05 1.52 -28.51
N VAL A 212 12.07 2.04 -27.82
CA VAL A 212 13.40 1.40 -27.74
C VAL A 212 13.56 0.58 -26.46
N GLU A 213 12.84 0.92 -25.40
CA GLU A 213 12.93 0.20 -24.13
C GLU A 213 11.57 0.20 -23.42
N THR A 214 11.22 -0.94 -22.82
CA THR A 214 10.19 -1.05 -21.80
C THR A 214 10.78 -1.83 -20.64
N ARG A 215 10.88 -1.22 -19.45
CA ARG A 215 11.40 -1.90 -18.27
C ARG A 215 10.57 -1.64 -17.03
N ILE A 216 10.59 -2.61 -16.13
CA ILE A 216 10.07 -2.43 -14.78
C ILE A 216 11.15 -1.72 -13.95
N ALA A 217 10.81 -0.55 -13.41
CA ALA A 217 11.73 0.27 -12.63
C ALA A 217 11.55 0.11 -11.12
N ALA A 218 10.32 -0.15 -10.66
CA ALA A 218 10.00 -0.28 -9.24
C ALA A 218 8.76 -1.15 -9.01
N ILE A 219 8.60 -1.62 -7.77
CA ILE A 219 7.36 -2.24 -7.27
C ILE A 219 6.62 -1.30 -6.32
N VAL A 220 5.29 -1.31 -6.35
CA VAL A 220 4.43 -0.59 -5.39
C VAL A 220 4.17 -1.49 -4.19
N VAL A 221 4.46 -0.99 -2.99
CA VAL A 221 4.31 -1.74 -1.72
C VAL A 221 3.27 -1.14 -0.78
N ALA A 222 2.90 0.11 -1.00
CA ALA A 222 1.80 0.78 -0.29
C ALA A 222 1.20 1.88 -1.16
N SER A 223 0.05 2.39 -0.74
CA SER A 223 -0.53 3.61 -1.29
C SER A 223 -1.23 4.40 -0.20
N VAL A 224 -1.17 5.73 -0.29
CA VAL A 224 -1.84 6.68 0.59
C VAL A 224 -2.70 7.59 -0.27
N ARG A 225 -3.94 7.86 0.16
CA ARG A 225 -4.77 8.90 -0.45
C ARG A 225 -4.64 10.15 0.42
N PRO A 226 -4.05 11.25 -0.07
CA PRO A 226 -4.09 12.51 0.66
C PRO A 226 -5.55 12.95 0.83
N GLU A 227 -5.88 13.50 2.01
CA GLU A 227 -7.20 14.04 2.33
C GLU A 227 -7.55 15.29 1.53
#